data_AF-Q1K585-F1
#
_entry.id   AF-Q1K585-F1
#
_cell.length_a   1.000
_cell.length_b   1.000
_cell.length_c   1.000
_cell.angle_alpha   90.00
_cell.angle_beta   90.00
_cell.angle_gamma   90.00
#
_symmetry.space_group_name_H-M   'P 1'
#
loop_
_entity.id
_entity.type
_entity.pdbx_description
1 polymer ?
#
loop_
_entity_poly.entity_id
_entity_poly.type
_entity_poly.pdbx_seq_one_letter_code
_entity_poly.pdbx_strand_id
1 'polypeptide(L)'
;MVGRRPRTVNSATDWHGTMPSRQPSSIRRRYRDDDEETGLHSNVSPGDHRDPRSTEPTSTQSIVNVAGPTLRPSPREIQIHDDRAKVTSFSGFKDARHLAIAEQRRIDLKQRVLDGMKGLSSWEEHYRKSDAELKAIKNKKIRRYYESQNETLDSWVEVDALVMAVADDVIDSMNPDADRDGIAERRVPLADSKGAVEAFLPPEHIEKRRRDERNAKWAINTNVIANVFMLIGKLVSLRFSPSLSLAASTADSALDLFCTLIIYGTNRFVSWRLRALRLKYPVGRRRLEPIGILVFSVIMVVSFLQILQESVKKLLPGGDRDVAPLPPVAIGAMAANAIIKGIIGLICRPIKTTQVQALVQDCKTDVYFNTASLLFPLVGVAAQIWWLDPLGATLLALYVICDWAETCIENISRLTGSSVDDALQKKLMYLAFRFSPVVAGFKSLTAYHAGDGVWVELDILLDESTSLPLAHDIAETLQYCYESLQEVDRAFVTVDYSTLGPTGHNECD
;
A
#
# COMPACT_ATOMS: atom_id res chain seq x y z
N MET A 1 -36.71 -47.00 33.58
CA MET A 1 -36.33 -45.59 33.75
C MET A 1 -36.87 -44.83 32.54
N VAL A 2 -37.80 -43.93 32.81
CA VAL A 2 -38.78 -43.27 31.91
C VAL A 2 -38.17 -41.93 31.49
N GLY A 3 -38.12 -41.41 30.26
CA GLY A 3 -38.95 -41.57 29.07
C GLY A 3 -39.88 -40.36 28.91
N ARG A 4 -39.51 -39.31 28.13
CA ARG A 4 -40.45 -38.37 27.46
C ARG A 4 -39.75 -37.29 26.61
N ARG A 5 -40.00 -37.32 25.28
CA ARG A 5 -40.22 -36.11 24.47
C ARG A 5 -41.63 -35.57 24.78
N PRO A 6 -41.93 -34.28 24.55
CA PRO A 6 -42.61 -33.85 23.30
C PRO A 6 -42.24 -32.38 22.91
N ARG A 7 -42.68 -31.68 21.86
CA ARG A 7 -43.67 -31.85 20.78
C ARG A 7 -43.37 -30.77 19.71
N THR A 8 -43.47 -31.13 18.44
CA THR A 8 -43.76 -30.23 17.32
C THR A 8 -45.21 -29.75 17.40
N VAL A 9 -45.47 -28.47 17.15
CA VAL A 9 -46.83 -27.94 16.92
C VAL A 9 -46.84 -27.16 15.61
N ASN A 10 -47.54 -27.71 14.63
CA ASN A 10 -48.16 -26.98 13.53
C ASN A 10 -49.62 -26.73 13.94
N SER A 11 -50.09 -25.49 13.84
CA SER A 11 -51.52 -25.21 13.64
C SER A 11 -51.69 -23.82 13.02
N ALA A 12 -52.27 -23.84 11.82
CA ALA A 12 -52.87 -22.70 11.13
C ALA A 12 -54.21 -22.30 11.77
N THR A 13 -54.82 -21.23 11.23
CA THR A 13 -56.13 -20.59 11.52
C THR A 13 -56.15 -19.66 12.74
N ASP A 14 -56.77 -18.49 12.74
CA ASP A 14 -57.45 -17.64 11.76
C ASP A 14 -57.73 -16.34 12.52
N TRP A 15 -57.46 -15.15 11.97
CA TRP A 15 -58.23 -13.93 12.30
C TRP A 15 -58.16 -12.96 11.12
N HIS A 16 -59.24 -12.99 10.32
CA HIS A 16 -59.61 -11.96 9.37
C HIS A 16 -59.92 -10.65 10.11
N GLY A 17 -59.37 -9.53 9.60
CA GLY A 17 -59.69 -8.18 10.06
C GLY A 17 -59.21 -7.12 9.08
N THR A 18 -59.97 -6.94 7.99
CA THR A 18 -60.15 -5.71 7.19
C THR A 18 -59.01 -4.67 7.15
N MET A 19 -58.25 -4.64 6.04
CA MET A 19 -57.41 -3.49 5.64
C MET A 19 -58.21 -2.53 4.73
N PRO A 20 -58.08 -1.20 4.92
CA PRO A 20 -58.43 -0.23 3.90
C PRO A 20 -57.23 0.03 2.96
N SER A 21 -57.51 -0.04 1.67
CA SER A 21 -56.63 0.24 0.54
C SER A 21 -56.13 1.70 0.52
N ARG A 22 -54.81 1.90 0.49
CA ARG A 22 -54.18 3.07 -0.16
C ARG A 22 -52.93 2.65 -0.93
N GLN A 23 -52.94 3.00 -2.21
CA GLN A 23 -51.92 2.73 -3.22
C GLN A 23 -50.55 3.35 -2.88
N PRO A 24 -49.43 2.72 -3.24
CA PRO A 24 -48.14 3.39 -3.32
C PRO A 24 -47.97 4.07 -4.69
N SER A 25 -47.77 5.40 -4.67
CA SER A 25 -47.46 6.20 -5.85
C SER A 25 -46.04 5.91 -6.34
N SER A 26 -45.94 5.37 -7.55
CA SER A 26 -44.71 5.23 -8.32
C SER A 26 -44.24 6.59 -8.83
N ILE A 27 -43.07 7.07 -8.40
CA ILE A 27 -42.34 8.14 -9.10
C ILE A 27 -41.12 7.52 -9.78
N ARG A 28 -41.30 7.21 -11.07
CA ARG A 28 -40.23 7.04 -12.06
C ARG A 28 -39.49 8.38 -12.19
N ARG A 29 -38.19 8.44 -11.85
CA ARG A 29 -37.30 9.45 -12.45
C ARG A 29 -36.70 8.86 -13.73
N ARG A 30 -37.15 9.41 -14.87
CA ARG A 30 -36.49 9.24 -16.18
C ARG A 30 -35.11 9.88 -16.09
N TYR A 31 -34.08 9.11 -16.42
CA TYR A 31 -32.86 9.67 -17.00
C TYR A 31 -33.22 10.10 -18.42
N ARG A 32 -33.03 11.38 -18.73
CA ARG A 32 -33.13 11.95 -20.07
C ARG A 32 -31.71 12.37 -20.43
N ASP A 33 -31.17 11.70 -21.43
CA ASP A 33 -30.03 12.17 -22.20
C ASP A 33 -30.47 13.44 -22.95
N ASP A 34 -29.72 14.52 -22.79
CA ASP A 34 -29.77 15.68 -23.68
C ASP A 34 -28.30 16.09 -23.93
N ASP A 35 -27.75 15.57 -25.04
CA ASP A 35 -26.70 16.22 -25.81
C ASP A 35 -27.37 17.41 -26.53
N GLU A 36 -26.90 18.64 -26.31
CA GLU A 36 -27.08 19.70 -27.29
C GLU A 36 -25.97 20.76 -27.20
N GLU A 37 -25.26 20.89 -28.32
CA GLU A 37 -24.36 21.96 -28.67
C GLU A 37 -25.03 23.32 -28.51
N THR A 38 -24.34 24.27 -27.87
CA THR A 38 -24.50 25.69 -28.20
C THR A 38 -23.14 26.36 -28.18
N GLY A 39 -22.63 26.67 -29.37
CA GLY A 39 -21.55 27.64 -29.53
C GLY A 39 -22.08 29.05 -29.34
N LEU A 40 -21.27 29.92 -28.73
CA LEU A 40 -21.31 31.35 -29.02
C LEU A 40 -19.90 31.92 -28.95
N HIS A 41 -19.45 32.38 -30.12
CA HIS A 41 -18.32 33.27 -30.34
C HIS A 41 -18.47 34.59 -29.57
N SER A 42 -17.37 35.14 -29.06
CA SER A 42 -17.03 36.55 -29.32
C SER A 42 -15.58 36.90 -28.93
N ASN A 43 -14.80 37.20 -29.98
CA ASN A 43 -13.92 38.36 -30.12
C ASN A 43 -12.78 38.62 -29.12
N VAL A 44 -11.53 38.38 -29.58
CA VAL A 44 -10.46 39.40 -29.58
C VAL A 44 -9.65 39.22 -30.88
N SER A 45 -9.58 40.28 -31.70
CA SER A 45 -8.75 40.36 -32.92
C SER A 45 -7.31 40.82 -32.62
N PRO A 46 -6.34 40.61 -33.54
CA PRO A 46 -4.91 40.76 -33.31
C PRO A 46 -4.31 42.07 -33.86
N GLY A 47 -3.14 42.46 -33.35
CA GLY A 47 -2.27 43.55 -33.82
C GLY A 47 -1.42 44.03 -32.63
N ASP A 48 -0.12 44.32 -32.70
CA ASP A 48 0.69 44.75 -33.83
C ASP A 48 2.19 44.53 -33.47
N HIS A 49 3.01 44.45 -34.50
CA HIS A 49 4.47 44.37 -34.48
C HIS A 49 5.14 45.50 -33.66
N ARG A 50 6.26 45.17 -32.99
CA ARG A 50 7.58 45.81 -33.21
C ARG A 50 8.62 45.28 -32.21
N ASP A 51 9.65 44.68 -32.78
CA ASP A 51 11.00 44.57 -32.21
C ASP A 51 11.79 45.82 -32.69
N PRO A 52 12.79 46.32 -31.95
CA PRO A 52 14.16 45.96 -32.34
C PRO A 52 15.21 45.87 -31.19
N ARG A 53 16.04 44.83 -31.28
CA ARG A 53 17.52 44.76 -31.06
C ARG A 53 18.18 45.82 -30.16
N SER A 54 18.95 45.39 -29.15
CA SER A 54 20.44 45.31 -29.21
C SER A 54 21.15 45.10 -27.85
N THR A 55 22.27 44.35 -27.92
CA THR A 55 23.51 44.38 -27.11
C THR A 55 23.58 43.85 -25.66
N GLU A 56 24.11 42.62 -25.56
CA GLU A 56 25.33 42.19 -24.84
C GLU A 56 25.46 42.21 -23.28
N PRO A 57 26.32 41.32 -22.72
CA PRO A 57 26.15 40.73 -21.39
C PRO A 57 27.10 41.32 -20.36
N THR A 58 26.66 41.36 -19.09
CA THR A 58 27.57 41.65 -17.96
C THR A 58 27.57 40.49 -16.97
N SER A 59 28.77 39.95 -16.83
CA SER A 59 29.25 39.01 -15.84
C SER A 59 28.92 39.44 -14.41
N THR A 60 28.49 38.49 -13.58
CA THR A 60 28.81 38.52 -12.14
C THR A 60 29.01 37.10 -11.63
N GLN A 61 30.26 36.79 -11.32
CA GLN A 61 30.66 35.64 -10.52
C GLN A 61 30.05 35.77 -9.12
N SER A 62 29.48 34.69 -8.58
CA SER A 62 29.42 34.49 -7.13
C SER A 62 29.21 33.01 -6.79
N ILE A 63 30.34 32.36 -6.51
CA ILE A 63 30.59 31.45 -5.38
C ILE A 63 29.45 30.49 -5.01
N VAL A 64 29.67 29.23 -5.37
CA VAL A 64 29.03 28.05 -4.81
C VAL A 64 29.37 27.95 -3.32
N ASN A 65 28.38 28.06 -2.44
CA ASN A 65 28.46 27.56 -1.07
C ASN A 65 27.35 26.53 -0.86
N VAL A 66 27.78 25.29 -0.68
CA VAL A 66 26.96 24.14 -0.34
C VAL A 66 26.62 24.21 1.15
N ALA A 67 25.36 24.44 1.49
CA ALA A 67 24.81 24.26 2.83
C ALA A 67 23.55 23.37 2.72
N GLY A 68 23.50 22.30 3.51
CA GLY A 68 22.43 21.30 3.50
C GLY A 68 21.07 21.85 3.92
N PRO A 69 19.96 21.15 3.59
CA PRO A 69 18.62 21.68 3.84
C PRO A 69 18.29 21.64 5.32
N THR A 70 18.08 22.81 5.91
CA THR A 70 17.47 22.99 7.22
C THR A 70 15.97 22.68 7.13
N LEU A 71 15.55 21.57 7.74
CA LEU A 71 14.15 21.20 7.95
C LEU A 71 13.51 22.12 8.99
N ARG A 72 12.79 23.16 8.54
CA ARG A 72 11.75 23.84 9.32
C ARG A 72 10.64 24.32 8.38
N PRO A 73 9.39 23.85 8.51
CA PRO A 73 8.27 24.57 7.92
C PRO A 73 8.08 25.89 8.68
N SER A 74 7.92 27.00 7.95
CA SER A 74 7.58 28.29 8.56
C SER A 74 6.14 28.25 9.10
N PRO A 75 5.84 28.88 10.25
CA PRO A 75 4.46 29.03 10.69
C PRO A 75 3.68 29.82 9.63
N ARG A 76 2.57 29.27 9.11
CA ARG A 76 1.64 30.05 8.30
C ARG A 76 0.97 31.07 9.22
N GLU A 77 1.03 32.33 8.83
CA GLU A 77 0.44 33.46 9.54
C GLU A 77 -1.10 33.33 9.50
N ILE A 78 -1.72 33.34 10.67
CA ILE A 78 -3.18 33.19 10.84
C ILE A 78 -3.84 34.50 10.38
N GLN A 79 -4.36 34.53 9.15
CA GLN A 79 -5.22 35.61 8.68
C GLN A 79 -6.66 35.35 9.13
N ILE A 80 -7.10 36.08 10.15
CA ILE A 80 -8.50 36.12 10.58
C ILE A 80 -9.25 37.07 9.65
N HIS A 81 -10.09 36.55 8.75
CA HIS A 81 -11.03 37.35 7.97
C HIS A 81 -12.29 37.62 8.82
N ASP A 82 -12.54 38.88 9.17
CA ASP A 82 -13.73 39.34 9.89
C ASP A 82 -14.77 39.86 8.89
N ASP A 83 -15.47 38.94 8.22
CA ASP A 83 -16.60 39.28 7.33
C ASP A 83 -17.92 39.20 8.11
N ARG A 84 -18.28 40.29 8.80
CA ARG A 84 -19.59 40.45 9.46
C ARG A 84 -20.69 40.77 8.45
N ALA A 85 -21.37 39.74 7.93
CA ALA A 85 -22.66 39.89 7.28
C ALA A 85 -23.75 40.17 8.33
N LYS A 86 -24.47 41.30 8.20
CA LYS A 86 -25.62 41.66 9.05
C LYS A 86 -26.85 40.86 8.62
N VAL A 87 -27.25 39.85 9.40
CA VAL A 87 -28.54 39.16 9.25
C VAL A 87 -29.48 39.58 10.40
N THR A 88 -30.56 40.26 10.06
CA THR A 88 -31.64 40.65 10.97
C THR A 88 -32.64 39.52 11.12
N SER A 89 -32.55 38.74 12.20
CA SER A 89 -33.62 37.85 12.66
C SER A 89 -33.32 37.44 14.10
N PHE A 90 -34.34 37.34 14.95
CA PHE A 90 -34.24 36.86 16.34
C PHE A 90 -33.71 35.41 16.44
N SER A 91 -33.61 34.66 15.32
CA SER A 91 -32.89 33.37 15.26
C SER A 91 -31.37 33.53 15.32
N GLY A 92 -30.83 34.63 14.78
CA GLY A 92 -29.39 34.84 14.63
C GLY A 92 -28.60 34.85 15.94
N PHE A 93 -29.25 35.08 17.09
CA PHE A 93 -28.58 35.01 18.39
C PHE A 93 -28.36 33.56 18.88
N LYS A 94 -29.29 32.64 18.57
CA LYS A 94 -29.10 31.22 18.86
C LYS A 94 -28.06 30.62 17.91
N ASP A 95 -28.17 30.99 16.64
CA ASP A 95 -27.30 30.52 15.56
C ASP A 95 -25.83 30.96 15.83
N ALA A 96 -25.61 32.24 16.16
CA ALA A 96 -24.30 32.75 16.56
C ALA A 96 -23.75 32.11 17.84
N ARG A 97 -24.61 31.76 18.80
CA ARG A 97 -24.18 31.08 20.03
C ARG A 97 -23.74 29.64 19.74
N HIS A 98 -24.46 28.91 18.90
CA HIS A 98 -24.08 27.56 18.50
C HIS A 98 -22.77 27.55 17.73
N LEU A 99 -22.61 28.51 16.80
CA LEU A 99 -21.36 28.72 16.07
C LEU A 99 -20.20 29.02 17.02
N ALA A 100 -20.37 29.92 17.98
CA ALA A 100 -19.33 30.27 18.94
C ALA A 100 -18.92 29.09 19.85
N ILE A 101 -19.87 28.25 20.28
CA ILE A 101 -19.59 27.05 21.08
C ILE A 101 -18.84 26.00 20.26
N ALA A 102 -19.22 25.81 18.99
CA ALA A 102 -18.52 24.91 18.09
C ALA A 102 -17.09 25.39 17.82
N GLU A 103 -16.92 26.69 17.61
CA GLU A 103 -15.64 27.34 17.37
C GLU A 103 -14.69 27.21 18.57
N GLN A 104 -15.18 27.50 19.77
CA GLN A 104 -14.38 27.38 21.00
C GLN A 104 -13.90 25.95 21.21
N ARG A 105 -14.77 24.96 20.98
CA ARG A 105 -14.44 23.54 21.09
C ARG A 105 -13.37 23.12 20.09
N ARG A 106 -13.48 23.59 18.85
CA ARG A 106 -12.50 23.34 17.79
C ARG A 106 -11.11 23.87 18.19
N ILE A 107 -11.05 25.12 18.64
CA ILE A 107 -9.81 25.76 19.09
C ILE A 107 -9.20 25.00 20.27
N ASP A 108 -10.02 24.63 21.26
CA ASP A 108 -9.57 23.85 22.42
C ASP A 108 -9.02 22.48 22.01
N LEU A 109 -9.73 21.76 21.12
CA LEU A 109 -9.27 20.47 20.60
C LEU A 109 -7.93 20.60 19.88
N LYS A 110 -7.80 21.57 18.96
CA LYS A 110 -6.53 21.85 18.26
C LYS A 110 -5.42 22.13 19.24
N GLN A 111 -5.67 22.99 20.23
CA GLN A 111 -4.66 23.35 21.21
C GLN A 111 -4.21 22.14 22.01
N ARG A 112 -5.13 21.27 22.45
CA ARG A 112 -4.79 20.05 23.20
C ARG A 112 -4.02 19.03 22.36
N VAL A 113 -4.40 18.84 21.10
CA VAL A 113 -3.64 17.99 20.17
C VAL A 113 -2.22 18.55 19.99
N LEU A 114 -2.10 19.87 19.75
CA LEU A 114 -0.81 20.55 19.65
C LEU A 114 -0.02 20.53 20.96
N ASP A 115 -0.67 20.55 22.11
CA ASP A 115 -0.01 20.47 23.41
C ASP A 115 0.54 19.06 23.66
N GLY A 116 -0.14 18.03 23.15
CA GLY A 116 0.45 16.71 22.98
C GLY A 116 1.75 16.80 22.18
N MET A 117 1.71 17.53 21.06
CA MET A 117 2.88 17.74 20.18
C MET A 117 4.04 18.49 20.86
N LYS A 118 3.76 19.44 21.75
CA LYS A 118 4.76 20.30 22.40
C LYS A 118 5.53 19.54 23.48
N GLY A 119 6.86 19.66 23.46
CA GLY A 119 7.75 19.08 24.47
C GLY A 119 8.52 17.83 24.02
N LEU A 120 8.17 17.24 22.88
CA LEU A 120 8.93 16.14 22.28
C LEU A 120 9.73 16.53 21.02
N SER A 121 9.55 17.73 20.46
CA SER A 121 10.24 18.16 19.24
C SER A 121 11.77 18.32 19.35
N SER A 122 12.38 18.08 20.51
CA SER A 122 13.83 18.16 20.73
C SER A 122 14.51 16.86 21.15
N TRP A 123 13.75 15.76 21.36
CA TRP A 123 14.36 14.51 21.84
C TRP A 123 15.21 13.84 20.75
N GLU A 124 14.89 14.05 19.47
CA GLU A 124 15.60 13.45 18.34
C GLU A 124 17.09 13.78 18.36
N GLU A 125 17.45 15.04 18.59
CA GLU A 125 18.84 15.50 18.65
C GLU A 125 19.62 14.86 19.81
N HIS A 126 18.94 14.44 20.87
CA HIS A 126 19.55 13.89 22.08
C HIS A 126 19.72 12.37 22.02
N TYR A 127 18.75 11.65 21.43
CA TYR A 127 18.75 10.19 21.43
C TYR A 127 19.28 9.60 20.11
N ARG A 128 19.21 10.32 18.99
CA ARG A 128 19.69 9.85 17.69
C ARG A 128 21.21 9.79 17.65
N LYS A 129 21.75 8.72 17.07
CA LYS A 129 23.17 8.64 16.72
C LYS A 129 23.42 9.12 15.30
N SER A 130 24.39 10.00 15.11
CA SER A 130 24.81 10.42 13.77
C SER A 130 25.47 9.27 13.00
N ASP A 131 25.46 9.34 11.67
CA ASP A 131 26.12 8.34 10.81
C ASP A 131 27.62 8.22 11.10
N ALA A 132 28.26 9.32 11.50
CA ALA A 132 29.67 9.34 11.90
C ALA A 132 29.89 8.54 13.19
N GLU A 133 29.03 8.72 14.19
CA GLU A 133 29.08 7.95 15.45
C GLU A 133 28.80 6.47 15.21
N LEU A 134 27.81 6.13 14.39
CA LEU A 134 27.50 4.74 14.04
C LEU A 134 28.70 4.05 13.38
N LYS A 135 29.38 4.74 12.46
CA LYS A 135 30.61 4.24 11.82
C LYS A 135 31.76 4.08 12.82
N ALA A 136 31.85 4.94 13.83
CA ALA A 136 32.86 4.87 14.88
C ALA A 136 32.65 3.67 15.85
N ILE A 137 31.43 3.18 16.02
CA ILE A 137 31.13 2.01 16.86
C ILE A 137 31.72 0.75 16.23
N LYS A 138 32.80 0.20 16.81
CA LYS A 138 33.48 -0.99 16.27
C LYS A 138 32.67 -2.29 16.43
N ASN A 139 31.82 -2.40 17.45
CA ASN A 139 31.03 -3.61 17.70
C ASN A 139 29.78 -3.66 16.82
N LYS A 140 29.70 -4.66 15.94
CA LYS A 140 28.58 -4.85 14.99
C LYS A 140 27.21 -5.01 15.66
N LYS A 141 27.14 -5.67 16.83
CA LYS A 141 25.86 -5.85 17.54
C LYS A 141 25.34 -4.53 18.11
N ILE A 142 26.22 -3.76 18.73
CA ILE A 142 25.88 -2.44 19.30
C ILE A 142 25.52 -1.46 18.18
N ARG A 143 26.28 -1.47 17.07
CA ARG A 143 25.96 -0.64 15.90
C ARG A 143 24.56 -0.94 15.37
N ARG A 144 24.22 -2.22 15.16
CA ARG A 144 22.90 -2.65 14.71
C ARG A 144 21.77 -2.22 15.66
N TYR A 145 22.03 -2.26 16.97
CA TYR A 145 21.07 -1.77 17.96
C TYR A 145 20.77 -0.28 17.76
N TYR A 146 21.79 0.57 17.63
CA TYR A 146 21.59 2.00 17.38
C TYR A 146 21.06 2.32 15.99
N GLU A 147 21.40 1.52 14.96
CA GLU A 147 20.78 1.61 13.63
C GLU A 147 19.26 1.37 13.73
N SER A 148 18.84 0.27 14.39
CA SER A 148 17.41 -0.03 14.61
C SER A 148 16.71 1.00 15.49
N GLN A 149 17.42 1.54 16.49
CA GLN A 149 16.91 2.65 17.30
C GLN A 149 16.64 3.86 16.41
N ASN A 150 17.62 4.30 15.61
CA ASN A 150 17.47 5.43 14.70
C ASN A 150 16.31 5.24 13.71
N GLU A 151 16.14 4.04 13.15
CA GLU A 151 14.99 3.73 12.28
C GLU A 151 13.64 3.88 13.00
N THR A 152 13.58 3.48 14.27
CA THR A 152 12.37 3.68 15.10
C THR A 152 12.12 5.17 15.35
N LEU A 153 13.18 5.92 15.64
CA LEU A 153 13.08 7.37 15.83
C LEU A 153 12.61 8.06 14.55
N ASP A 154 13.18 7.71 13.39
CA ASP A 154 12.75 8.20 12.07
C ASP A 154 11.24 7.97 11.83
N SER A 155 10.75 6.80 12.25
CA SER A 155 9.33 6.45 12.14
C SER A 155 8.44 7.35 13.02
N TRP A 156 8.93 7.75 14.19
CA TRP A 156 8.22 8.66 15.11
C TRP A 156 8.22 10.11 14.59
N VAL A 157 9.32 10.56 13.99
CA VAL A 157 9.38 11.88 13.33
C VAL A 157 8.36 11.95 12.21
N GLU A 158 8.27 10.89 11.39
CA GLU A 158 7.26 10.81 10.34
C GLU A 158 5.85 10.91 10.91
N VAL A 159 5.54 10.18 11.99
CA VAL A 159 4.24 10.28 12.67
C VAL A 159 3.98 11.71 13.14
N ASP A 160 4.95 12.36 13.78
CA ASP A 160 4.77 13.71 14.28
C ASP A 160 4.52 14.72 13.15
N ALA A 161 5.27 14.63 12.06
CA ALA A 161 5.09 15.47 10.88
C ALA A 161 3.71 15.26 10.23
N LEU A 162 3.25 14.01 10.16
CA LEU A 162 1.93 13.65 9.61
C LEU A 162 0.79 14.18 10.47
N VAL A 163 0.86 13.97 11.79
CA VAL A 163 -0.16 14.47 12.73
C VAL A 163 -0.24 16.00 12.65
N MET A 164 0.89 16.70 12.60
CA MET A 164 0.90 18.16 12.43
C MET A 164 0.30 18.61 11.09
N ALA A 165 0.55 17.88 10.02
CA ALA A 165 0.05 18.25 8.69
C ALA A 165 -1.45 17.98 8.52
N VAL A 166 -1.96 16.89 9.10
CA VAL A 166 -3.31 16.39 8.84
C VAL A 166 -4.31 16.84 9.91
N ALA A 167 -3.94 16.84 11.19
CA ALA A 167 -4.91 17.05 12.26
C ALA A 167 -5.58 18.44 12.20
N ASP A 168 -4.81 19.49 11.85
CA ASP A 168 -5.31 20.86 11.78
C ASP A 168 -6.42 21.02 10.72
N ASP A 169 -6.16 20.52 9.52
CA ASP A 169 -7.09 20.57 8.38
C ASP A 169 -8.32 19.68 8.60
N VAL A 170 -8.13 18.50 9.21
CA VAL A 170 -9.24 17.59 9.52
C VAL A 170 -10.17 18.22 10.55
N ILE A 171 -9.63 18.74 11.66
CA ILE A 171 -10.42 19.44 12.68
C ILE A 171 -11.15 20.66 12.08
N ASP A 172 -10.55 21.36 11.12
CA ASP A 172 -11.19 22.49 10.44
C ASP A 172 -12.30 22.11 9.49
N SER A 173 -12.23 20.90 8.94
CA SER A 173 -13.25 20.39 8.02
C SER A 173 -14.51 19.87 8.73
N MET A 174 -14.47 19.74 10.06
CA MET A 174 -15.60 19.24 10.85
C MET A 174 -16.77 20.25 10.87
N ASN A 175 -17.98 19.73 10.66
CA ASN A 175 -19.25 20.45 10.74
C ASN A 175 -19.19 21.84 10.05
N PRO A 176 -19.01 21.89 8.72
CA PRO A 176 -18.74 23.12 7.98
C PRO A 176 -19.94 24.06 7.86
N ASP A 177 -21.13 23.64 8.31
CA ASP A 177 -22.39 24.40 8.40
C ASP A 177 -22.89 24.26 9.85
N ALA A 178 -22.23 24.99 10.76
CA ALA A 178 -22.42 24.77 12.19
C ALA A 178 -23.71 25.41 12.72
N ASP A 179 -24.16 26.48 12.07
CA ASP A 179 -25.39 27.17 12.40
C ASP A 179 -26.64 26.62 11.66
N ARG A 180 -26.43 25.74 10.67
CA ARG A 180 -27.47 25.03 9.90
C ARG A 180 -28.29 25.96 9.01
N ASP A 181 -27.68 27.04 8.53
CA ASP A 181 -28.30 27.94 7.58
C ASP A 181 -28.25 27.41 6.12
N GLY A 182 -27.53 26.30 5.90
CA GLY A 182 -27.36 25.66 4.60
C GLY A 182 -26.19 26.23 3.79
N ILE A 183 -25.40 27.12 4.37
CA ILE A 183 -24.20 27.73 3.80
C ILE A 183 -23.00 27.23 4.58
N ALA A 184 -22.11 26.51 3.90
CA ALA A 184 -20.86 26.11 4.54
C ALA A 184 -20.00 27.35 4.84
N GLU A 185 -19.84 27.70 6.11
CA GLU A 185 -19.01 28.85 6.53
C GLU A 185 -17.52 28.56 6.32
N ARG A 186 -17.14 27.28 6.29
CA ARG A 186 -15.78 26.81 6.09
C ARG A 186 -15.65 25.90 4.87
N ARG A 187 -14.86 26.37 3.89
CA ARG A 187 -14.34 25.53 2.82
C ARG A 187 -12.88 25.22 3.09
N VAL A 188 -12.63 24.01 3.55
CA VAL A 188 -11.28 23.47 3.76
C VAL A 188 -10.94 22.60 2.54
N PRO A 189 -9.69 22.53 2.08
CA PRO A 189 -9.34 21.72 0.91
C PRO A 189 -9.74 20.23 1.06
N LEU A 190 -9.93 19.73 2.29
CA LEU A 190 -10.41 18.38 2.59
C LEU A 190 -11.81 18.11 2.00
N ALA A 191 -12.70 19.10 2.05
CA ALA A 191 -14.04 19.02 1.46
C ALA A 191 -13.99 18.88 -0.08
N ASP A 192 -13.03 19.55 -0.73
CA ASP A 192 -12.86 19.51 -2.19
C ASP A 192 -12.09 18.26 -2.65
N SER A 193 -11.29 17.65 -1.77
CA SER A 193 -10.43 16.49 -2.06
C SER A 193 -11.18 15.14 -2.19
N LYS A 194 -12.50 15.10 -1.94
CA LYS A 194 -13.33 13.87 -1.95
C LYS A 194 -12.77 12.74 -1.05
N GLY A 195 -12.16 13.10 0.08
CA GLY A 195 -11.62 12.14 1.05
C GLY A 195 -10.23 11.59 0.68
N ALA A 196 -9.50 12.21 -0.24
CA ALA A 196 -8.13 11.82 -0.55
C ALA A 196 -7.15 12.42 0.48
N VAL A 197 -6.88 11.67 1.56
CA VAL A 197 -5.91 12.04 2.61
C VAL A 197 -4.52 12.40 2.05
N GLU A 198 -4.15 11.79 0.92
CA GLU A 198 -2.88 12.05 0.23
C GLU A 198 -2.65 13.53 -0.13
N ALA A 199 -3.72 14.31 -0.35
CA ALA A 199 -3.59 15.73 -0.68
C ALA A 199 -3.07 16.59 0.49
N PHE A 200 -3.11 16.08 1.72
CA PHE A 200 -2.74 16.77 2.96
C PHE A 200 -1.37 16.37 3.49
N LEU A 201 -0.78 15.33 2.91
CA LEU A 201 0.57 14.92 3.25
C LEU A 201 1.57 16.02 2.86
N PRO A 202 2.68 16.18 3.59
CA PRO A 202 3.74 17.09 3.15
C PRO A 202 4.20 16.71 1.74
N PRO A 203 4.56 17.70 0.88
CA PRO A 203 4.86 17.46 -0.53
C PRO A 203 5.99 16.46 -0.75
N GLU A 204 6.93 16.38 0.20
CA GLU A 204 8.02 15.39 0.20
C GLU A 204 7.50 13.95 0.32
N HIS A 205 6.51 13.69 1.19
CA HIS A 205 5.91 12.36 1.35
C HIS A 205 5.06 11.98 0.13
N ILE A 206 4.32 12.94 -0.44
CA ILE A 206 3.54 12.72 -1.68
C ILE A 206 4.49 12.33 -2.81
N GLU A 207 5.56 13.10 -3.02
CA GLU A 207 6.50 12.85 -4.12
C GLU A 207 7.25 11.53 -3.92
N LYS A 208 7.58 11.16 -2.67
CA LYS A 208 8.16 9.86 -2.33
C LYS A 208 7.20 8.72 -2.69
N ARG A 209 5.93 8.78 -2.28
CA ARG A 209 4.91 7.76 -2.63
C ARG A 209 4.75 7.63 -4.15
N ARG A 210 4.61 8.74 -4.85
CA ARG A 210 4.51 8.76 -6.32
C ARG A 210 5.75 8.21 -7.00
N ARG A 211 6.94 8.48 -6.47
CA ARG A 211 8.19 7.93 -6.97
C ARG A 211 8.25 6.41 -6.78
N ASP A 212 7.89 5.91 -5.60
CA ASP A 212 7.89 4.49 -5.30
C ASP A 212 6.89 3.73 -6.19
N GLU A 213 5.68 4.27 -6.39
CA GLU A 213 4.71 3.71 -7.34
C GLU A 213 5.20 3.72 -8.79
N ARG A 214 5.82 4.82 -9.24
CA ARG A 214 6.38 4.91 -10.60
C ARG A 214 7.52 3.92 -10.79
N ASN A 215 8.40 3.79 -9.80
CA ASN A 215 9.51 2.85 -9.82
C ASN A 215 9.00 1.41 -9.87
N ALA A 216 7.98 1.08 -9.06
CA ALA A 216 7.36 -0.24 -9.09
C ALA A 216 6.72 -0.55 -10.45
N LYS A 217 5.93 0.37 -11.00
CA LYS A 217 5.32 0.23 -12.35
C LYS A 217 6.38 0.07 -13.43
N TRP A 218 7.46 0.86 -13.34
CA TRP A 218 8.57 0.78 -14.28
C TRP A 218 9.27 -0.58 -14.20
N ALA A 219 9.58 -1.08 -13.00
CA ALA A 219 10.21 -2.38 -12.81
C ALA A 219 9.36 -3.53 -13.35
N ILE A 220 8.06 -3.52 -13.05
CA ILE A 220 7.11 -4.52 -13.56
C ILE A 220 7.07 -4.48 -15.10
N ASN A 221 6.95 -3.29 -15.70
CA ASN A 221 6.86 -3.14 -17.15
C ASN A 221 8.17 -3.56 -17.85
N THR A 222 9.32 -3.17 -17.31
CA THR A 222 10.63 -3.58 -17.82
C THR A 222 10.78 -5.09 -17.82
N ASN A 223 10.33 -5.77 -16.76
CA ASN A 223 10.39 -7.21 -16.70
C ASN A 223 9.43 -7.92 -17.67
N VAL A 224 8.21 -7.42 -17.85
CA VAL A 224 7.30 -7.92 -18.90
C VAL A 224 8.00 -7.86 -20.26
N ILE A 225 8.57 -6.70 -20.60
CA ILE A 225 9.25 -6.48 -21.87
C ILE A 225 10.43 -7.45 -22.03
N ALA A 226 11.24 -7.62 -20.98
CA ALA A 226 12.36 -8.55 -21.00
C ALA A 226 11.92 -10.00 -21.25
N ASN A 227 10.90 -10.47 -20.53
CA ASN A 227 10.37 -11.84 -20.70
C ASN A 227 9.78 -12.05 -22.11
N VAL A 228 9.14 -11.04 -22.69
CA VAL A 228 8.69 -11.08 -24.10
C VAL A 228 9.88 -11.21 -25.05
N PHE A 229 10.92 -10.39 -24.89
CA PHE A 229 12.11 -10.46 -25.75
C PHE A 229 12.84 -11.80 -25.63
N MET A 230 12.95 -12.35 -24.42
CA MET A 230 13.55 -13.66 -24.19
C MET A 230 12.77 -14.78 -24.87
N LEU A 231 11.44 -14.78 -24.74
CA LEU A 231 10.59 -15.76 -25.38
C LEU A 231 10.70 -15.71 -26.90
N ILE A 232 10.69 -14.50 -27.49
CA ILE A 232 10.88 -14.32 -28.93
C ILE A 232 12.25 -14.87 -29.37
N GLY A 233 13.32 -14.54 -28.64
CA GLY A 233 14.67 -15.03 -28.95
C GLY A 233 14.77 -16.56 -28.94
N LYS A 234 14.15 -17.21 -27.95
CA LYS A 234 14.11 -18.68 -27.86
C LYS A 234 13.22 -19.31 -28.93
N LEU A 235 12.08 -18.70 -29.26
CA LEU A 235 11.19 -19.18 -30.32
C LEU A 235 11.86 -19.11 -31.71
N VAL A 236 12.59 -18.03 -31.98
CA VAL A 236 13.41 -17.89 -33.19
C VAL A 236 14.49 -18.97 -33.23
N SER A 237 15.19 -19.18 -32.11
CA SER A 237 16.22 -20.22 -32.01
C SER A 237 15.65 -21.63 -32.26
N LEU A 238 14.45 -21.92 -31.74
CA LEU A 238 13.77 -23.20 -31.94
C LEU A 238 13.42 -23.45 -33.41
N ARG A 239 13.09 -22.41 -34.17
CA ARG A 239 12.82 -22.52 -35.60
C ARG A 239 14.05 -22.92 -36.42
N PHE A 240 15.25 -22.51 -35.97
CA PHE A 240 16.52 -22.83 -36.62
C PHE A 240 17.13 -24.16 -36.15
N SER A 241 16.87 -24.56 -34.91
CA SER A 241 17.38 -25.81 -34.32
C SER A 241 16.27 -26.54 -33.56
N PRO A 242 15.51 -27.44 -34.22
CA PRO A 242 14.45 -28.21 -33.57
C PRO A 242 15.08 -29.27 -32.66
N SER A 243 15.44 -28.86 -31.44
CA SER A 243 15.94 -29.75 -30.39
C SER A 243 14.97 -29.80 -29.22
N LEU A 244 14.79 -31.00 -28.66
CA LEU A 244 13.93 -31.24 -27.50
C LEU A 244 14.35 -30.39 -26.29
N SER A 245 15.66 -30.22 -26.08
CA SER A 245 16.21 -29.38 -25.01
C SER A 245 15.87 -27.89 -25.20
N LEU A 246 15.89 -27.39 -26.43
CA LEU A 246 15.51 -25.99 -26.72
C LEU A 246 14.00 -25.76 -26.64
N ALA A 247 13.20 -26.76 -26.99
CA ALA A 247 11.75 -26.72 -26.82
C ALA A 247 11.35 -26.64 -25.33
N ALA A 248 11.99 -27.45 -24.47
CA ALA A 248 11.80 -27.39 -23.03
C ALA A 248 12.18 -26.01 -22.47
N SER A 249 13.36 -25.49 -22.83
CA SER A 249 13.80 -24.15 -22.39
C SER A 249 12.90 -23.00 -22.89
N THR A 250 12.21 -23.19 -24.02
CA THR A 250 11.23 -22.23 -24.55
C THR A 250 9.93 -22.29 -23.76
N ALA A 251 9.47 -23.48 -23.37
CA ALA A 251 8.31 -23.66 -22.51
C ALA A 251 8.51 -22.99 -21.15
N ASP A 252 9.71 -23.12 -20.57
CA ASP A 252 10.08 -22.44 -19.31
C ASP A 252 9.89 -20.92 -19.43
N SER A 253 10.47 -20.29 -20.46
CA SER A 253 10.30 -18.84 -20.66
C SER A 253 8.87 -18.41 -21.03
N ALA A 254 8.06 -19.33 -21.58
CA ALA A 254 6.64 -19.06 -21.81
C ALA A 254 5.86 -19.04 -20.49
N LEU A 255 6.20 -19.93 -19.54
CA LEU A 255 5.66 -19.92 -18.19
C LEU A 255 6.08 -18.66 -17.43
N ASP A 256 7.34 -18.23 -17.54
CA ASP A 256 7.82 -16.98 -16.91
C ASP A 256 7.05 -15.76 -17.43
N LEU A 257 6.83 -15.70 -18.76
CA LEU A 257 6.04 -14.65 -19.37
C LEU A 257 4.59 -14.70 -18.90
N PHE A 258 3.98 -15.88 -18.89
CA PHE A 258 2.59 -16.05 -18.43
C PHE A 258 2.42 -15.58 -16.98
N CYS A 259 3.35 -15.96 -16.11
CA CYS A 259 3.35 -15.53 -14.71
C CYS A 259 3.54 -14.03 -14.55
N THR A 260 4.46 -13.44 -15.32
CA THR A 260 4.68 -11.98 -15.32
C THR A 260 3.45 -11.23 -15.85
N LEU A 261 2.77 -11.80 -16.85
CA LEU A 261 1.51 -11.26 -17.39
C LEU A 261 0.37 -11.35 -16.37
N ILE A 262 0.34 -12.36 -15.50
CA ILE A 262 -0.61 -12.42 -14.38
C ILE A 262 -0.37 -11.27 -13.40
N ILE A 263 0.88 -11.01 -13.01
CA ILE A 263 1.23 -9.90 -12.10
C ILE A 263 0.91 -8.55 -12.76
N TYR A 264 1.35 -8.36 -14.00
CA TYR A 264 1.04 -7.16 -14.78
C TYR A 264 -0.47 -6.96 -14.97
N GLY A 265 -1.18 -8.02 -15.30
CA GLY A 265 -2.62 -8.05 -15.47
C GLY A 265 -3.35 -7.70 -14.19
N THR A 266 -2.89 -8.20 -13.04
CA THR A 266 -3.45 -7.87 -11.72
C THR A 266 -3.29 -6.37 -11.42
N ASN A 267 -2.08 -5.82 -11.59
CA ASN A 267 -1.82 -4.39 -11.39
C ASN A 267 -2.63 -3.50 -12.37
N ARG A 268 -2.71 -3.93 -13.64
CA ARG A 268 -3.49 -3.23 -14.68
C ARG A 268 -5.00 -3.32 -14.43
N PHE A 269 -5.49 -4.45 -13.96
CA PHE A 269 -6.91 -4.68 -13.68
C PHE A 269 -7.40 -3.92 -12.44
N VAL A 270 -6.52 -3.71 -11.45
CA VAL A 270 -6.77 -2.80 -10.33
C VAL A 270 -6.93 -1.36 -10.82
N SER A 271 -6.10 -0.92 -11.78
CA SER A 271 -6.05 0.47 -12.25
C SER A 271 -7.00 0.84 -13.40
N TRP A 272 -7.45 -0.11 -14.22
CA TRP A 272 -8.15 0.20 -15.48
C TRP A 272 -9.63 0.56 -15.33
N ARG A 273 -10.28 0.27 -14.19
CA ARG A 273 -11.75 0.34 -14.11
C ARG A 273 -12.30 0.85 -12.77
N LEU A 274 -11.70 1.92 -12.23
CA LEU A 274 -12.02 2.46 -10.91
C LEU A 274 -13.49 2.92 -10.72
N ARG A 275 -14.13 3.54 -11.73
CA ARG A 275 -15.48 4.13 -11.55
C ARG A 275 -16.60 3.09 -11.49
N ALA A 276 -16.65 2.15 -12.43
CA ALA A 276 -17.74 1.16 -12.50
C ALA A 276 -17.68 0.12 -11.36
N LEU A 277 -16.52 -0.05 -10.73
CA LEU A 277 -16.28 -1.12 -9.76
C LEU A 277 -16.22 -0.66 -8.30
N ARG A 278 -16.24 0.65 -8.04
CA ARG A 278 -16.32 1.20 -6.68
C ARG A 278 -17.58 0.71 -5.94
N LEU A 279 -18.69 0.47 -6.66
CA LEU A 279 -19.91 -0.09 -6.08
C LEU A 279 -19.78 -1.55 -5.67
N LYS A 280 -18.96 -2.35 -6.38
CA LYS A 280 -18.75 -3.77 -6.09
C LYS A 280 -17.64 -3.99 -5.05
N TYR A 281 -16.67 -3.08 -5.01
CA TYR A 281 -15.52 -3.13 -4.10
C TYR A 281 -15.35 -1.76 -3.41
N PRO A 282 -16.16 -1.48 -2.37
CA PRO A 282 -16.19 -0.17 -1.71
C PRO A 282 -14.87 0.16 -0.99
N VAL A 283 -14.13 -0.86 -0.54
CA VAL A 283 -12.83 -0.71 0.14
C VAL A 283 -11.63 -0.76 -0.82
N GLY A 284 -11.89 -0.74 -2.13
CA GLY A 284 -10.83 -0.83 -3.14
C GLY A 284 -10.38 -2.26 -3.44
N ARG A 285 -9.28 -2.38 -4.18
CA ARG A 285 -8.80 -3.65 -4.78
C ARG A 285 -7.34 -3.98 -4.48
N ARG A 286 -6.70 -3.28 -3.54
CA ARG A 286 -5.33 -3.56 -3.11
C ARG A 286 -5.13 -5.02 -2.66
N ARG A 287 -6.19 -5.64 -2.13
CA ARG A 287 -6.25 -7.07 -1.79
C ARG A 287 -6.03 -8.04 -2.96
N LEU A 288 -6.18 -7.61 -4.21
CA LEU A 288 -5.91 -8.47 -5.37
C LEU A 288 -4.42 -8.63 -5.64
N GLU A 289 -3.57 -7.71 -5.15
CA GLU A 289 -2.15 -7.71 -5.44
C GLU A 289 -1.42 -8.95 -4.89
N PRO A 290 -1.62 -9.37 -3.61
CA PRO A 290 -1.04 -10.61 -3.11
C PRO A 290 -1.62 -11.87 -3.78
N ILE A 291 -2.85 -11.82 -4.31
CA ILE A 291 -3.45 -12.95 -5.02
C ILE A 291 -2.67 -13.27 -6.31
N GLY A 292 -2.19 -12.23 -7.02
CA GLY A 292 -1.33 -12.42 -8.19
C GLY A 292 -0.03 -13.15 -7.84
N ILE A 293 0.60 -12.75 -6.73
CA ILE A 293 1.83 -13.38 -6.19
C ILE A 293 1.54 -14.81 -5.73
N LEU A 294 0.39 -15.06 -5.12
CA LEU A 294 -0.04 -16.38 -4.67
C LEU A 294 -0.20 -17.35 -5.84
N VAL A 295 -0.95 -16.95 -6.87
CA VAL A 295 -1.13 -17.78 -8.08
C VAL A 295 0.22 -18.06 -8.74
N PHE A 296 1.08 -17.05 -8.81
CA PHE A 296 2.43 -17.22 -9.34
C PHE A 296 3.24 -18.25 -8.53
N SER A 297 3.25 -18.12 -7.20
CA SER A 297 3.99 -19.02 -6.31
C SER A 297 3.53 -20.47 -6.47
N VAL A 298 2.22 -20.71 -6.60
CA VAL A 298 1.66 -22.05 -6.83
C VAL A 298 2.13 -22.64 -8.16
N ILE A 299 2.10 -21.85 -9.24
CA ILE A 299 2.59 -22.31 -10.56
C ILE A 299 4.07 -22.68 -10.47
N MET A 300 4.89 -21.85 -9.81
CA MET A 300 6.32 -22.12 -9.63
C MET A 300 6.58 -23.41 -8.86
N VAL A 301 5.90 -23.63 -7.73
CA VAL A 301 6.03 -24.87 -6.95
C VAL A 301 5.68 -26.10 -7.80
N VAL A 302 4.60 -26.05 -8.58
CA VAL A 302 4.19 -27.17 -9.46
C VAL A 302 5.24 -27.41 -10.55
N SER A 303 5.76 -26.36 -11.20
CA SER A 303 6.81 -26.49 -12.22
C SER A 303 8.08 -27.13 -11.65
N PHE A 304 8.53 -26.69 -10.47
CA PHE A 304 9.72 -27.27 -9.84
C PHE A 304 9.48 -28.68 -9.29
N LEU A 305 8.26 -29.03 -8.89
CA LEU A 305 7.90 -30.42 -8.57
C LEU A 305 8.03 -31.35 -9.79
N GLN A 306 7.69 -30.88 -10.99
CA GLN A 306 7.88 -31.66 -12.22
C GLN A 306 9.37 -31.85 -12.53
N ILE A 307 10.17 -30.80 -12.42
CA ILE A 307 11.63 -30.87 -12.59
C ILE A 307 12.25 -31.83 -11.57
N LEU A 308 11.79 -31.78 -10.31
CA LEU A 308 12.21 -32.69 -9.26
C LEU A 308 11.89 -34.15 -9.62
N GLN A 309 10.66 -34.43 -10.06
CA GLN A 309 10.26 -35.77 -10.47
C GLN A 309 11.11 -36.29 -11.63
N GLU A 310 11.39 -35.47 -12.63
CA GLU A 310 12.20 -35.85 -13.78
C GLU A 310 13.67 -36.09 -13.40
N SER A 311 14.22 -35.26 -12.53
CA SER A 311 15.59 -35.40 -12.02
C SER A 311 15.76 -36.66 -11.16
N VAL A 312 14.78 -36.97 -10.30
CA VAL A 312 14.78 -38.19 -9.48
C VAL A 312 14.62 -39.45 -10.34
N LYS A 313 13.77 -39.42 -11.38
CA LYS A 313 13.66 -40.55 -12.34
C LYS A 313 14.99 -40.87 -13.01
N LYS A 314 15.79 -39.86 -13.35
CA LYS A 314 17.14 -40.05 -13.92
C LYS A 314 18.15 -40.67 -12.93
N LEU A 315 17.94 -40.50 -11.62
CA LEU A 315 18.77 -41.14 -10.57
C LEU A 315 18.40 -42.61 -10.32
N LEU A 316 17.16 -43.02 -10.62
CA LEU A 316 16.68 -44.36 -10.35
C LEU A 316 17.24 -45.41 -11.33
N PRO A 317 17.31 -46.70 -10.92
CA PRO A 317 17.77 -47.78 -11.79
C PRO A 317 16.82 -47.93 -13.00
N GLY A 318 17.29 -47.55 -14.19
CA GLY A 318 16.52 -47.56 -15.44
C GLY A 318 16.37 -46.20 -16.13
N GLY A 319 16.85 -45.11 -15.51
CA GLY A 319 16.95 -43.80 -16.16
C GLY A 319 18.03 -43.75 -17.23
N ASP A 320 17.80 -42.96 -18.29
CA ASP A 320 18.80 -42.68 -19.32
C ASP A 320 20.05 -42.06 -18.68
N ARG A 321 21.20 -42.72 -18.88
CA ARG A 321 22.51 -42.31 -18.34
C ARG A 321 23.31 -41.48 -19.34
N ASP A 322 22.68 -41.08 -20.44
CA ASP A 322 23.34 -40.29 -21.46
C ASP A 322 23.57 -38.88 -20.95
N VAL A 323 24.85 -38.52 -20.87
CA VAL A 323 25.27 -37.13 -20.71
C VAL A 323 25.02 -36.44 -22.06
N ALA A 324 23.78 -36.00 -22.26
CA ALA A 324 23.39 -35.35 -23.51
C ALA A 324 24.28 -34.12 -23.71
N PRO A 325 25.09 -34.05 -24.78
CA PRO A 325 25.91 -32.87 -25.04
C PRO A 325 24.97 -31.70 -25.30
N LEU A 326 24.98 -30.71 -24.41
CA LEU A 326 24.18 -29.50 -24.60
C LEU A 326 24.64 -28.80 -25.89
N PRO A 327 23.74 -28.55 -26.85
CA PRO A 327 24.10 -27.81 -28.05
C PRO A 327 24.71 -26.45 -27.66
N PRO A 328 25.74 -25.95 -28.35
CA PRO A 328 26.31 -24.63 -28.08
C PRO A 328 25.26 -23.51 -28.06
N VAL A 329 24.20 -23.67 -28.87
CA VAL A 329 23.04 -22.77 -28.92
C VAL A 329 22.23 -22.81 -27.61
N ALA A 330 22.04 -23.97 -26.99
CA ALA A 330 21.34 -24.11 -25.71
C ALA A 330 22.15 -23.50 -24.56
N ILE A 331 23.47 -23.74 -24.55
CA ILE A 331 24.40 -23.13 -23.58
C ILE A 331 24.35 -21.60 -23.71
N GLY A 332 24.43 -21.07 -24.93
CA GLY A 332 24.34 -19.63 -25.19
C GLY A 332 23.01 -19.03 -24.74
N ALA A 333 21.89 -19.72 -24.99
CA ALA A 333 20.56 -19.28 -24.58
C ALA A 333 20.39 -19.27 -23.05
N MET A 334 20.86 -20.30 -22.34
CA MET A 334 20.82 -20.38 -20.87
C MET A 334 21.72 -19.31 -20.23
N ALA A 335 22.92 -19.11 -20.76
CA ALA A 335 23.84 -18.07 -20.27
C ALA A 335 23.28 -16.66 -20.50
N ALA A 336 22.71 -16.39 -21.68
CA ALA A 336 22.06 -15.12 -21.98
C ALA A 336 20.88 -14.85 -21.02
N ASN A 337 20.06 -15.88 -20.75
CA ASN A 337 18.96 -15.79 -19.81
C ASN A 337 19.44 -15.39 -18.40
N ALA A 338 20.46 -16.10 -17.88
CA ALA A 338 21.05 -15.81 -16.58
C ALA A 338 21.62 -14.39 -16.49
N ILE A 339 22.30 -13.90 -17.53
CA ILE A 339 22.86 -12.53 -17.53
C ILE A 339 21.75 -11.49 -17.52
N ILE A 340 20.75 -11.62 -18.40
CA ILE A 340 19.69 -10.62 -18.52
C ILE A 340 18.82 -10.60 -17.25
N LYS A 341 18.36 -11.77 -16.75
CA LYS A 341 17.60 -11.86 -15.48
C LYS A 341 18.44 -11.36 -14.30
N GLY A 342 19.75 -11.63 -14.28
CA GLY A 342 20.68 -11.10 -13.28
C GLY A 342 20.74 -9.57 -13.27
N ILE A 343 20.88 -8.94 -14.44
CA ILE A 343 20.89 -7.47 -14.57
C ILE A 343 19.54 -6.87 -14.12
N ILE A 344 18.41 -7.45 -14.56
CA ILE A 344 17.08 -6.99 -14.17
C ILE A 344 16.88 -7.12 -12.66
N GLY A 345 17.28 -8.25 -12.07
CA GLY A 345 17.21 -8.49 -10.62
C GLY A 345 18.01 -7.47 -9.83
N LEU A 346 19.23 -7.12 -10.28
CA LEU A 346 20.06 -6.10 -9.63
C LEU A 346 19.45 -4.69 -9.72
N ILE A 347 18.86 -4.34 -10.86
CA ILE A 347 18.21 -3.05 -11.09
C ILE A 347 16.91 -2.93 -10.26
N CYS A 348 16.16 -4.02 -10.10
CA CYS A 348 14.86 -4.01 -9.40
C CYS A 348 14.99 -4.22 -7.89
N ARG A 349 16.12 -4.78 -7.40
CA ARG A 349 16.40 -5.01 -5.98
C ARG A 349 16.13 -3.82 -5.02
N PRO A 350 16.45 -2.54 -5.34
CA PRO A 350 16.20 -1.44 -4.42
C PRO A 350 14.71 -1.12 -4.21
N ILE A 351 13.81 -1.62 -5.05
CA ILE A 351 12.37 -1.32 -4.99
C ILE A 351 11.70 -2.31 -4.04
N LYS A 352 11.23 -1.84 -2.87
CA LYS A 352 10.75 -2.69 -1.77
C LYS A 352 9.26 -3.07 -1.85
N THR A 353 8.61 -2.95 -3.01
CA THR A 353 7.21 -3.39 -3.13
C THR A 353 7.14 -4.91 -3.22
N THR A 354 6.11 -5.51 -2.61
CA THR A 354 5.96 -6.98 -2.56
C THR A 354 5.89 -7.62 -3.95
N GLN A 355 5.20 -6.97 -4.89
CA GLN A 355 5.16 -7.39 -6.30
C GLN A 355 6.55 -7.41 -6.96
N VAL A 356 7.37 -6.39 -6.72
CA VAL A 356 8.72 -6.31 -7.32
C VAL A 356 9.70 -7.25 -6.62
N GLN A 357 9.54 -7.48 -5.30
CA GLN A 357 10.35 -8.44 -4.58
C GLN A 357 10.10 -9.87 -5.04
N ALA A 358 8.83 -10.26 -5.26
CA ALA A 358 8.50 -11.56 -5.86
C ALA A 358 9.14 -11.74 -7.25
N LEU A 359 9.19 -10.65 -8.02
CA LEU A 359 9.89 -10.65 -9.31
C LEU A 359 11.43 -10.77 -9.16
N VAL A 360 12.03 -10.07 -8.22
CA VAL A 360 13.48 -10.19 -7.97
C VAL A 360 13.83 -11.62 -7.52
N GLN A 361 12.97 -12.25 -6.72
CA GLN A 361 13.09 -13.65 -6.30
C GLN A 361 12.98 -14.63 -7.48
N ASP A 362 12.07 -14.37 -8.42
CA ASP A 362 12.00 -15.09 -9.71
C ASP A 362 13.31 -14.97 -10.49
N CYS A 363 13.78 -13.74 -10.74
CA CYS A 363 15.06 -13.50 -11.41
C CYS A 363 16.24 -14.21 -10.73
N LYS A 364 16.27 -14.24 -9.39
CA LYS A 364 17.29 -14.94 -8.61
C LYS A 364 17.22 -16.45 -8.80
N THR A 365 16.01 -17.01 -8.76
CA THR A 365 15.75 -18.44 -9.00
C THR A 365 16.22 -18.85 -10.39
N ASP A 366 15.89 -18.06 -11.41
CA ASP A 366 16.33 -18.29 -12.79
C ASP A 366 17.84 -18.26 -12.95
N VAL A 367 18.52 -17.29 -12.31
CA VAL A 367 19.98 -17.20 -12.35
C VAL A 367 20.59 -18.45 -11.71
N TYR A 368 20.11 -18.88 -10.55
CA TYR A 368 20.61 -20.09 -9.89
C TYR A 368 20.35 -21.34 -10.72
N PHE A 369 19.15 -21.49 -11.27
CA PHE A 369 18.76 -22.63 -12.09
C PHE A 369 19.60 -22.72 -13.37
N ASN A 370 19.73 -21.63 -14.13
CA ASN A 370 20.53 -21.63 -15.36
C ASN A 370 22.02 -21.81 -15.06
N THR A 371 22.54 -21.24 -13.97
CA THR A 371 23.95 -21.40 -13.59
C THR A 371 24.25 -22.84 -13.18
N ALA A 372 23.40 -23.43 -12.34
CA ALA A 372 23.52 -24.82 -11.91
C ALA A 372 23.39 -25.81 -13.08
N SER A 373 22.42 -25.57 -13.97
CA SER A 373 22.20 -26.40 -15.17
C SER A 373 23.34 -26.32 -16.17
N LEU A 374 24.20 -25.30 -16.10
CA LEU A 374 25.42 -25.24 -16.89
C LEU A 374 26.62 -25.85 -16.15
N LEU A 375 26.72 -25.61 -14.84
CA LEU A 375 27.83 -26.03 -14.00
C LEU A 375 27.84 -27.55 -13.80
N PHE A 376 26.71 -28.16 -13.42
CA PHE A 376 26.67 -29.58 -13.05
C PHE A 376 26.99 -30.52 -14.22
N PRO A 377 26.47 -30.30 -15.45
CA PRO A 377 26.89 -31.10 -16.61
C PRO A 377 28.38 -30.92 -16.97
N LEU A 378 28.90 -29.69 -16.89
CA LEU A 378 30.30 -29.40 -17.21
C LEU A 378 31.25 -30.13 -16.26
N VAL A 379 30.95 -30.07 -14.96
CA VAL A 379 31.72 -30.80 -13.93
C VAL A 379 31.50 -32.30 -14.06
N GLY A 380 30.29 -32.75 -14.39
CA GLY A 380 29.97 -34.16 -14.62
C GLY A 380 30.79 -34.78 -15.76
N VAL A 381 30.95 -34.06 -16.88
CA VAL A 381 31.82 -34.49 -18.00
C VAL A 381 33.29 -34.49 -17.59
N ALA A 382 33.75 -33.45 -16.91
CA ALA A 382 35.16 -33.33 -16.49
C ALA A 382 35.56 -34.39 -15.45
N ALA A 383 34.66 -34.72 -14.52
CA ALA A 383 34.88 -35.68 -13.43
C ALA A 383 34.41 -37.11 -13.77
N GLN A 384 33.76 -37.32 -14.92
CA GLN A 384 33.14 -38.60 -15.33
C GLN A 384 32.08 -39.12 -14.34
N ILE A 385 31.32 -38.21 -13.71
CA ILE A 385 30.28 -38.52 -12.74
C ILE A 385 28.89 -38.28 -13.35
N TRP A 386 28.22 -39.36 -13.76
CA TRP A 386 26.90 -39.28 -14.43
C TRP A 386 25.76 -38.81 -13.51
N TRP A 387 25.82 -39.10 -12.21
CA TRP A 387 24.74 -38.78 -11.26
C TRP A 387 24.80 -37.34 -10.73
N LEU A 388 25.88 -36.60 -11.01
CA LEU A 388 26.10 -35.26 -10.45
C LEU A 388 25.06 -34.25 -10.96
N ASP A 389 24.76 -34.30 -12.26
CA ASP A 389 23.75 -33.44 -12.91
C ASP A 389 22.34 -33.64 -12.33
N PRO A 390 21.76 -34.86 -12.34
CA PRO A 390 20.43 -35.06 -11.80
C PRO A 390 20.37 -34.89 -10.26
N LEU A 391 21.46 -35.13 -9.52
CA LEU A 391 21.50 -34.81 -8.08
C LEU A 391 21.49 -33.29 -7.85
N GLY A 392 22.28 -32.53 -8.61
CA GLY A 392 22.33 -31.08 -8.53
C GLY A 392 20.97 -30.45 -8.85
N ALA A 393 20.32 -30.92 -9.92
CA ALA A 393 18.96 -30.51 -10.28
C ALA A 393 17.93 -30.85 -9.19
N THR A 394 18.04 -32.03 -8.56
CA THR A 394 17.18 -32.45 -7.45
C THR A 394 17.32 -31.53 -6.23
N LEU A 395 18.55 -31.27 -5.79
CA LEU A 395 18.81 -30.40 -4.63
C LEU A 395 18.35 -28.97 -4.87
N LEU A 396 18.59 -28.46 -6.09
CA LEU A 396 18.17 -27.11 -6.44
C LEU A 396 16.64 -26.99 -6.53
N ALA A 397 15.96 -27.97 -7.13
CA ALA A 397 14.50 -27.98 -7.18
C ALA A 397 13.88 -27.99 -5.77
N LEU A 398 14.44 -28.76 -4.84
CA LEU A 398 14.01 -28.74 -3.43
C LEU A 398 14.20 -27.38 -2.76
N TYR A 399 15.35 -26.74 -2.98
CA TYR A 399 15.62 -25.39 -2.47
C TYR A 399 14.57 -24.39 -2.97
N VAL A 400 14.31 -24.38 -4.27
CA VAL A 400 13.35 -23.46 -4.90
C VAL A 400 11.91 -23.74 -4.45
N ILE A 401 11.53 -25.01 -4.31
CA ILE A 401 10.20 -25.38 -3.78
C ILE A 401 10.01 -24.83 -2.37
N CYS A 402 11.01 -24.95 -1.49
CA CYS A 402 10.92 -24.43 -0.13
C CYS A 402 10.80 -22.90 -0.12
N ASP A 403 11.61 -22.20 -0.92
CA ASP A 403 11.63 -20.74 -1.06
C ASP A 403 10.26 -20.20 -1.53
N TRP A 404 9.67 -20.80 -2.57
CA TRP A 404 8.33 -20.41 -3.05
C TRP A 404 7.18 -20.87 -2.16
N ALA A 405 7.33 -21.99 -1.44
CA ALA A 405 6.34 -22.41 -0.46
C ALA A 405 6.28 -21.44 0.72
N GLU A 406 7.43 -20.94 1.19
CA GLU A 406 7.50 -19.89 2.21
C GLU A 406 6.80 -18.61 1.74
N THR A 407 7.10 -18.13 0.53
CA THR A 407 6.44 -16.96 -0.07
C THR A 407 4.92 -17.16 -0.19
N CYS A 408 4.48 -18.37 -0.57
CA CYS A 408 3.06 -18.71 -0.64
C CYS A 408 2.38 -18.60 0.73
N ILE A 409 2.97 -19.20 1.77
CA ILE A 409 2.45 -19.17 3.15
C ILE A 409 2.43 -17.74 3.70
N GLU A 410 3.46 -16.94 3.43
CA GLU A 410 3.54 -15.53 3.85
C GLU A 410 2.39 -14.71 3.22
N ASN A 411 2.15 -14.86 1.91
CA ASN A 411 1.05 -14.16 1.23
C ASN A 411 -0.33 -14.63 1.72
N ILE A 412 -0.51 -15.92 2.02
CA ILE A 412 -1.73 -16.45 2.64
C ILE A 412 -1.92 -15.85 4.04
N SER A 413 -0.86 -15.78 4.84
CA SER A 413 -0.90 -15.22 6.20
C SER A 413 -1.31 -13.75 6.16
N ARG A 414 -0.75 -12.96 5.24
CA ARG A 414 -1.14 -11.56 5.01
C ARG A 414 -2.58 -11.39 4.52
N LEU A 415 -3.09 -12.33 3.72
CA LEU A 415 -4.48 -12.32 3.27
C LEU A 415 -5.48 -12.74 4.35
N THR A 416 -5.02 -13.50 5.35
CA THR A 416 -5.86 -14.07 6.42
C THR A 416 -5.89 -13.22 7.70
N GLY A 417 -5.17 -12.09 7.75
CA GLY A 417 -5.20 -11.20 8.90
C GLY A 417 -4.08 -11.42 9.90
N SER A 418 -2.87 -11.82 9.46
CA SER A 418 -1.71 -11.90 10.35
C SER A 418 -1.43 -10.53 11.00
N SER A 419 -0.93 -10.55 12.25
CA SER A 419 -0.52 -9.32 12.94
C SER A 419 0.57 -8.60 12.16
N VAL A 420 0.63 -7.27 12.33
CA VAL A 420 1.73 -6.46 11.79
C VAL A 420 3.05 -6.73 12.52
N ASP A 421 4.15 -6.37 11.89
CA ASP A 421 5.48 -6.41 12.50
C ASP A 421 5.58 -5.49 13.73
N ASP A 422 6.39 -5.89 14.72
CA ASP A 422 6.61 -5.14 15.97
C ASP A 422 7.01 -3.67 15.75
N ALA A 423 7.79 -3.40 14.70
CA ALA A 423 8.21 -2.04 14.37
C ALA A 423 7.02 -1.17 13.95
N LEU A 424 6.12 -1.71 13.12
CA LEU A 424 4.92 -1.01 12.70
C LEU A 424 3.93 -0.90 13.86
N GLN A 425 3.76 -1.94 14.69
CA GLN A 425 2.93 -1.87 15.89
C GLN A 425 3.38 -0.73 16.83
N LYS A 426 4.69 -0.56 17.04
CA LYS A 426 5.25 0.54 17.84
C LYS A 426 5.01 1.90 17.21
N LYS A 427 5.14 2.01 15.88
CA LYS A 427 4.84 3.24 15.13
C LYS A 427 3.37 3.65 15.31
N LEU A 428 2.44 2.69 15.19
CA LEU A 428 1.01 2.90 15.40
C LEU A 428 0.70 3.30 16.86
N MET A 429 1.31 2.62 17.83
CA MET A 429 1.15 2.95 19.24
C MET A 429 1.63 4.36 19.57
N TYR A 430 2.75 4.79 18.96
CA TYR A 430 3.26 6.15 19.13
C TYR A 430 2.30 7.21 18.57
N LEU A 431 1.67 6.93 17.42
CA LEU A 431 0.62 7.80 16.87
C LEU A 431 -0.56 7.93 17.83
N ALA A 432 -1.06 6.80 18.36
CA ALA A 432 -2.11 6.82 19.39
C ALA A 432 -1.70 7.69 20.58
N PHE A 433 -0.51 7.45 21.13
CA PHE A 433 0.02 8.16 22.30
C PHE A 433 0.03 9.68 22.13
N ARG A 434 0.16 10.19 20.90
CA ARG A 434 0.11 11.63 20.60
C ARG A 434 -1.20 12.30 20.96
N PHE A 435 -2.29 11.53 20.98
CA PHE A 435 -3.62 11.98 21.36
C PHE A 435 -3.92 11.79 22.85
N SER A 436 -2.94 11.36 23.66
CA SER A 436 -3.11 11.22 25.13
C SER A 436 -3.64 12.46 25.87
N PRO A 437 -3.42 13.73 25.44
CA PRO A 437 -4.04 14.88 26.11
C PRO A 437 -5.54 15.04 25.83
N VAL A 438 -6.06 14.40 24.80
CA VAL A 438 -7.47 14.51 24.37
C VAL A 438 -8.29 13.26 24.68
N VAL A 439 -7.63 12.12 24.93
CA VAL A 439 -8.29 10.88 25.35
C VAL A 439 -8.02 10.56 26.81
N ALA A 440 -8.96 9.92 27.49
CA ALA A 440 -8.76 9.44 28.86
C ALA A 440 -7.86 8.19 28.91
N GLY A 441 -7.81 7.42 27.83
CA GLY A 441 -6.95 6.25 27.70
C GLY A 441 -7.17 5.49 26.39
N PHE A 442 -6.42 4.41 26.23
CA PHE A 442 -6.50 3.49 25.09
C PHE A 442 -6.80 2.10 25.62
N LYS A 443 -7.82 1.45 25.08
CA LYS A 443 -8.27 0.13 25.52
C LYS A 443 -7.62 -0.98 24.71
N SER A 444 -7.63 -0.86 23.39
CA SER A 444 -7.09 -1.85 22.44
C SER A 444 -6.55 -1.14 21.22
N LEU A 445 -5.40 -1.64 20.71
CA LEU A 445 -4.86 -1.27 19.40
C LEU A 445 -4.48 -2.57 18.69
N THR A 446 -5.33 -2.99 17.76
CA THR A 446 -5.13 -4.21 16.97
C THR A 446 -4.83 -3.79 15.53
N ALA A 447 -3.70 -4.25 15.00
CA ALA A 447 -3.34 -3.99 13.62
C ALA A 447 -2.99 -5.30 12.91
N TYR A 448 -3.60 -5.53 11.76
CA TYR A 448 -3.47 -6.76 11.00
C TYR A 448 -3.44 -6.50 9.50
N HIS A 449 -2.82 -7.42 8.77
CA HIS A 449 -2.73 -7.34 7.33
C HIS A 449 -4.07 -7.62 6.65
N ALA A 450 -4.39 -6.81 5.65
CA ALA A 450 -5.56 -6.91 4.81
C ALA A 450 -5.12 -7.01 3.34
N GLY A 451 -4.34 -8.05 3.04
CA GLY A 451 -3.56 -8.11 1.80
C GLY A 451 -2.20 -7.43 1.98
N ASP A 452 -1.81 -6.53 1.07
CA ASP A 452 -0.52 -5.82 1.19
C ASP A 452 -0.59 -4.66 2.21
N GLY A 453 -1.76 -4.03 2.35
CA GLY A 453 -1.99 -2.95 3.31
C GLY A 453 -2.43 -3.45 4.69
N VAL A 454 -2.42 -2.53 5.66
CA VAL A 454 -2.76 -2.80 7.07
C VAL A 454 -4.10 -2.16 7.43
N TRP A 455 -4.90 -2.90 8.20
CA TRP A 455 -6.07 -2.36 8.89
C TRP A 455 -5.75 -2.16 10.36
N VAL A 456 -6.20 -1.02 10.89
CA VAL A 456 -5.99 -0.64 12.29
C VAL A 456 -7.35 -0.50 12.96
N GLU A 457 -7.53 -1.20 14.07
CA GLU A 457 -8.68 -1.08 14.96
C GLU A 457 -8.18 -0.50 16.28
N LEU A 458 -8.70 0.67 16.64
CA LEU A 458 -8.33 1.39 17.84
C LEU A 458 -9.57 1.69 18.68
N ASP A 459 -9.53 1.30 19.95
CA ASP A 459 -10.57 1.64 20.91
C ASP A 459 -10.02 2.69 21.88
N ILE A 460 -10.59 3.89 21.84
CA ILE A 460 -10.24 4.99 22.73
C ILE A 460 -11.25 5.15 23.85
N LEU A 461 -10.78 5.60 25.00
CA LEU A 461 -11.60 5.91 26.15
C LEU A 461 -11.81 7.41 26.26
N LEU A 462 -13.07 7.84 26.33
CA LEU A 462 -13.46 9.22 26.62
C LEU A 462 -14.33 9.27 27.88
N ASP A 463 -14.42 10.45 28.50
CA ASP A 463 -15.29 10.65 29.66
C ASP A 463 -16.77 10.57 29.24
N GLU A 464 -17.64 10.02 30.10
CA GLU A 464 -19.08 9.88 29.83
C GLU A 464 -19.77 11.23 29.58
N SER A 465 -19.26 12.32 30.16
CA SER A 465 -19.79 13.68 29.93
C SER A 465 -19.33 14.31 28.61
N THR A 466 -18.44 13.63 27.86
CA THR A 466 -17.93 14.12 26.59
C THR A 466 -19.05 14.22 25.56
N SER A 467 -19.27 15.42 25.03
CA SER A 467 -20.32 15.63 24.03
C SER A 467 -20.02 14.86 22.74
N LEU A 468 -21.06 14.29 22.11
CA LEU A 468 -20.95 13.52 20.86
C LEU A 468 -20.12 14.22 19.77
N PRO A 469 -20.26 15.53 19.48
CA PRO A 469 -19.45 16.14 18.43
C PRO A 469 -17.97 16.16 18.80
N LEU A 470 -17.62 16.38 20.07
CA LEU A 470 -16.21 16.31 20.50
C LEU A 470 -15.65 14.89 20.38
N ALA A 471 -16.43 13.88 20.78
CA ALA A 471 -16.03 12.48 20.65
C ALA A 471 -15.80 12.09 19.19
N HIS A 472 -16.72 12.51 18.30
CA HIS A 472 -16.61 12.32 16.86
C HIS A 472 -15.37 13.01 16.29
N ASP A 473 -15.16 14.29 16.60
CA ASP A 473 -14.02 15.07 16.08
C ASP A 473 -12.68 14.44 16.49
N ILE A 474 -12.57 13.94 17.72
CA ILE A 474 -11.37 13.21 18.18
C ILE A 474 -11.18 11.90 17.42
N ALA A 475 -12.23 11.08 17.32
CA ALA A 475 -12.15 9.77 16.67
C ALA A 475 -11.85 9.88 15.17
N GLU A 476 -12.53 10.79 14.48
CA GLU A 476 -12.34 11.04 13.05
C GLU A 476 -10.94 11.63 12.78
N THR A 477 -10.44 12.54 13.63
CA THR A 477 -9.07 13.06 13.49
C THR A 477 -8.04 11.94 13.66
N LEU A 478 -8.20 11.08 14.65
CA LEU A 478 -7.35 9.89 14.83
C LEU A 478 -7.40 8.99 13.58
N GLN A 479 -8.59 8.71 13.07
CA GLN A 479 -8.78 7.87 11.89
C GLN A 479 -8.02 8.42 10.68
N TYR A 480 -8.19 9.71 10.36
CA TYR A 480 -7.47 10.37 9.27
C TYR A 480 -5.96 10.37 9.48
N CYS A 481 -5.47 10.56 10.71
CA CYS A 481 -4.05 10.48 11.00
C CYS A 481 -3.49 9.07 10.77
N TYR A 482 -4.21 8.01 11.17
CA TYR A 482 -3.79 6.65 10.84
C TYR A 482 -3.82 6.37 9.34
N GLU A 483 -4.90 6.72 8.65
CA GLU A 483 -5.03 6.56 7.19
C GLU A 483 -4.03 7.41 6.39
N SER A 484 -3.41 8.41 7.04
CA SER A 484 -2.32 9.18 6.45
C SER A 484 -0.99 8.41 6.40
N LEU A 485 -0.82 7.33 7.18
CA LEU A 485 0.35 6.47 7.09
C LEU A 485 0.38 5.72 5.76
N GLN A 486 1.57 5.38 5.26
CA GLN A 486 1.69 4.73 3.95
C GLN A 486 1.26 3.27 4.01
N GLU A 487 1.48 2.65 5.16
CA GLU A 487 1.24 1.24 5.44
C GLU A 487 -0.24 0.95 5.74
N VAL A 488 -0.98 1.95 6.25
CA VAL A 488 -2.36 1.81 6.70
C VAL A 488 -3.31 2.09 5.54
N ASP A 489 -4.08 1.08 5.15
CA ASP A 489 -5.12 1.21 4.13
C ASP A 489 -6.42 1.78 4.73
N ARG A 490 -6.71 1.44 5.98
CA ARG A 490 -7.92 1.87 6.68
C ARG A 490 -7.76 1.81 8.19
N ALA A 491 -8.37 2.76 8.88
CA ALA A 491 -8.47 2.73 10.33
C ALA A 491 -9.93 2.73 10.78
N PHE A 492 -10.19 2.08 11.91
CA PHE A 492 -11.48 2.05 12.60
C PHE A 492 -11.23 2.52 14.02
N VAL A 493 -11.80 3.66 14.38
CA VAL A 493 -11.66 4.23 15.73
C VAL A 493 -13.00 4.13 16.44
N THR A 494 -13.07 3.28 17.45
CA THR A 494 -14.23 3.15 18.32
C THR A 494 -14.04 4.00 19.57
N VAL A 495 -15.12 4.61 20.04
CA VAL A 495 -15.13 5.40 21.27
C VAL A 495 -15.91 4.67 22.35
N ASP A 496 -15.22 4.31 23.42
CA ASP A 496 -15.79 3.74 24.63
C ASP A 496 -15.77 4.76 25.77
N TYR A 497 -16.75 4.70 26.67
CA TYR A 497 -16.78 5.49 27.91
C TYR A 497 -16.39 4.67 29.15
N SER A 498 -16.19 3.36 28.97
CA SER A 498 -15.88 2.41 30.04
C SER A 498 -14.72 1.50 29.61
N THR A 499 -13.80 1.24 30.54
CA THR A 499 -12.69 0.28 30.35
C THR A 499 -13.19 -1.15 30.16
N LEU A 500 -14.35 -1.47 30.74
CA LEU A 500 -15.00 -2.78 30.67
C LEU A 500 -16.24 -2.69 29.78
N GLY A 501 -16.26 -3.48 28.71
CA GLY A 501 -17.41 -3.65 27.82
C GLY A 501 -18.14 -4.97 28.04
N PRO A 502 -19.28 -5.19 27.36
CA PRO A 502 -19.89 -6.51 27.31
C PRO A 502 -18.90 -7.51 26.70
N THR A 503 -18.77 -8.70 27.31
CA THR A 503 -17.85 -9.79 26.91
C THR A 503 -18.19 -10.44 25.55
N GLY A 504 -18.93 -9.73 24.69
CA GLY A 504 -19.58 -10.25 23.49
C GLY A 504 -18.88 -9.92 22.18
N HIS A 505 -17.79 -9.15 22.20
CA HIS A 505 -16.87 -9.18 21.07
C HIS A 505 -16.08 -10.47 21.22
N ASN A 506 -16.23 -11.40 20.27
CA ASN A 506 -15.49 -12.65 20.26
C ASN A 506 -14.00 -12.32 20.42
N GLU A 507 -13.46 -12.55 21.61
CA GLU A 507 -12.03 -12.59 21.81
C GLU A 507 -11.51 -13.64 20.82
N CYS A 508 -10.68 -13.21 19.87
CA CYS A 508 -10.07 -14.11 18.92
C CYS A 508 -9.09 -14.99 19.69
N ASP A 509 -9.51 -16.21 20.03
CA ASP A 509 -8.66 -17.29 20.54
C ASP A 509 -7.52 -17.64 19.58
#